data_AF-A0A0U5BG53-F1
#
_entry.id   AF-A0A0U5BG53-F1
#
_cell.length_a   1.000
_cell.length_b   1.000
_cell.length_c   1.000
_cell.angle_alpha   90.00
_cell.angle_beta   90.00
_cell.angle_gamma   90.00
#
_symmetry.space_group_name_H-M   'P 1'
#
loop_
_entity.id
_entity.type
_entity.pdbx_description
1 polymer ?
#
loop_
_entity_poly.entity_id
_entity_poly.type
_entity_poly.pdbx_seq_one_letter_code
_entity_poly.pdbx_strand_id
1 'polypeptide(L)'
;MYPLEEVLTWEAEMSDRLAEQRQMLSVYRWMRMDLTDRRTILLGGEHIDTLTLNQVDEALFQIEEMIEAACITINEQEEEVHRMYSEWNVVHSCGV
;
A
#
# COMPACT_ATOMS: atom_id res chain seq x y z
N MET A 1 -22.38 -22.03 -3.47
CA MET A 1 -22.83 -20.95 -2.57
C MET A 1 -21.99 -21.07 -1.32
N TYR A 2 -21.17 -20.07 -1.01
CA TYR A 2 -20.40 -20.07 0.24
C TYR A 2 -21.36 -19.85 1.42
N PRO A 3 -21.19 -20.55 2.56
CA PRO A 3 -21.88 -20.27 3.80
C PRO A 3 -21.66 -18.81 4.24
N LEU A 4 -22.67 -18.18 4.83
CA LEU A 4 -22.58 -16.81 5.33
C LEU A 4 -21.42 -16.62 6.31
N GLU A 5 -21.15 -17.61 7.16
CA GLU A 5 -20.04 -17.59 8.12
C GLU A 5 -18.67 -17.50 7.42
N GLU A 6 -18.49 -18.21 6.30
CA GLU A 6 -17.25 -18.16 5.51
C GLU A 6 -17.06 -16.78 4.84
N VAL A 7 -18.15 -16.18 4.35
CA VAL A 7 -18.13 -14.84 3.74
C VAL A 7 -17.77 -13.77 4.78
N LEU A 8 -18.37 -13.83 5.98
CA LEU A 8 -18.07 -12.89 7.06
C LEU A 8 -16.64 -13.01 7.58
N THR A 9 -16.13 -14.25 7.67
CA THR A 9 -14.74 -14.51 8.07
C THR A 9 -13.77 -13.94 7.04
N TRP A 10 -14.03 -14.21 5.76
CA TRP A 10 -13.23 -13.66 4.67
C TRP A 10 -13.24 -12.13 4.67
N GLU A 11 -14.42 -11.50 4.87
CA GLU A 11 -14.55 -10.04 4.89
C GLU A 11 -13.72 -9.42 6.02
N ALA A 12 -13.79 -10.00 7.22
CA ALA A 12 -13.02 -9.55 8.36
C ALA A 12 -11.51 -9.64 8.10
N GLU A 13 -11.03 -10.80 7.63
CA GLU A 13 -9.61 -10.98 7.32
C GLU A 13 -9.13 -10.05 6.20
N MET A 14 -9.97 -9.80 5.20
CA MET A 14 -9.65 -8.92 4.08
C MET A 14 -9.58 -7.46 4.51
N SER A 15 -10.51 -7.03 5.36
CA SER A 15 -10.51 -5.70 5.96
C SER A 15 -9.25 -5.45 6.80
N ASP A 16 -8.87 -6.43 7.64
CA ASP A 16 -7.65 -6.35 8.45
C ASP A 16 -6.40 -6.26 7.58
N ARG A 17 -6.29 -7.11 6.55
CA ARG A 17 -5.17 -7.08 5.58
C ARG A 17 -5.08 -5.74 4.85
N LEU A 18 -6.19 -5.20 4.36
CA LEU A 18 -6.21 -3.90 3.70
C LEU A 18 -5.82 -2.76 4.65
N ALA A 19 -6.24 -2.83 5.92
CA ALA A 19 -5.87 -1.85 6.93
C ALA A 19 -4.36 -1.88 7.21
N GLU A 20 -3.77 -3.06 7.38
CA GLU A 20 -2.33 -3.24 7.57
C GLU A 20 -1.53 -2.70 6.37
N GLN A 21 -1.93 -3.05 5.15
CA GLN A 21 -1.26 -2.57 3.93
C GLN A 21 -1.33 -1.05 3.79
N ARG A 22 -2.49 -0.43 4.08
CA ARG A 22 -2.64 1.03 4.05
C ARG A 22 -1.83 1.72 5.14
N GLN A 23 -1.70 1.11 6.32
CA GLN A 23 -0.84 1.60 7.39
C GLN A 23 0.63 1.56 6.94
N MET A 24 1.07 0.44 6.35
CA MET A 24 2.43 0.29 5.85
C MET A 24 2.74 1.28 4.71
N LEU A 25 1.81 1.47 3.77
CA LEU A 25 1.91 2.49 2.72
C LEU A 25 2.05 3.90 3.30
N SER A 26 1.35 4.20 4.39
CA SER A 26 1.46 5.50 5.08
C SER A 26 2.86 5.70 5.68
N VAL A 27 3.44 4.63 6.25
CA VAL A 27 4.82 4.64 6.77
C VAL A 27 5.82 4.90 5.65
N TYR A 28 5.71 4.20 4.51
CA TYR A 28 6.61 4.42 3.37
C TYR A 28 6.51 5.84 2.80
N ARG A 29 5.29 6.38 2.68
CA ARG A 29 5.09 7.78 2.25
C ARG A 29 5.75 8.78 3.21
N TRP A 30 5.67 8.51 4.51
CA TRP A 30 6.34 9.33 5.51
C TRP A 30 7.87 9.23 5.39
N MET A 31 8.42 8.03 5.21
CA MET A 31 9.87 7.84 5.00
C MET A 31 10.36 8.55 3.75
N ARG A 32 9.60 8.50 2.64
CA ARG A 32 9.94 9.22 1.40
C ARG A 32 10.02 10.73 1.66
N MET A 33 9.07 11.27 2.40
CA MET A 33 9.07 12.70 2.76
C MET A 33 10.31 13.07 3.60
N ASP A 34 10.59 12.32 4.67
CA ASP A 34 11.77 12.55 5.52
C ASP A 34 13.09 12.48 4.73
N LEU A 35 13.24 11.49 3.84
CA LEU A 35 14.42 11.38 2.99
C LEU A 35 14.52 12.51 1.96
N THR A 36 13.39 12.97 1.42
CA THR A 36 13.36 14.13 0.50
C THR A 36 13.80 15.41 1.21
N ASP A 37 13.37 15.60 2.45
CA ASP A 37 13.80 16.74 3.28
C ASP A 37 15.30 16.66 3.58
N ARG A 38 15.81 15.49 3.97
CA ARG A 38 17.26 15.26 4.18
C ARG A 38 18.07 15.53 2.92
N ARG A 39 17.60 15.05 1.77
CA ARG A 39 18.23 15.30 0.47
C ARG A 39 18.34 16.80 0.17
N THR A 40 17.27 17.55 0.44
CA THR A 40 17.22 19.00 0.26
C THR A 40 18.23 19.71 1.16
N ILE A 41 18.36 19.28 2.42
CA ILE A 41 19.35 19.81 3.37
C ILE A 41 20.79 19.55 2.86
N LEU A 42 21.07 18.33 2.41
CA LEU A 42 22.40 17.96 1.90
C LEU A 42 22.80 18.77 0.66
N LEU A 43 21.85 19.05 -0.24
CA LEU A 43 22.07 19.88 -1.42
C LEU A 43 22.24 21.37 -1.09
N GLY A 44 21.68 21.84 0.03
CA GLY A 44 21.79 23.23 0.49
C GLY A 44 23.06 23.54 1.27
N GLY A 45 23.88 22.54 1.60
CA GLY A 45 25.13 22.72 2.33
C GLY A 45 26.22 23.41 1.51
N GLU A 46 27.10 24.17 2.18
CA GLU A 46 28.24 24.86 1.55
C GLU A 46 29.22 23.89 0.87
N HIS A 47 29.29 22.65 1.38
CA HIS A 47 30.01 21.53 0.78
C HIS A 47 29.05 20.35 0.65
N ILE A 48 28.82 19.90 -0.59
CA ILE A 48 27.94 18.76 -0.87
C ILE A 48 28.70 17.47 -0.52
N ASP A 49 28.22 16.77 0.51
CA ASP A 49 28.64 15.40 0.79
C ASP A 49 27.98 14.44 -0.21
N THR A 50 28.69 14.15 -1.30
CA THR A 50 28.20 13.32 -2.41
C THR A 50 27.97 11.86 -2.00
N LEU A 51 28.72 11.35 -1.03
CA LEU A 51 28.54 9.97 -0.56
C LEU A 51 27.21 9.84 0.18
N THR A 52 26.97 10.73 1.14
CA THR A 52 25.71 10.75 1.90
C THR A 52 24.53 11.05 0.99
N LEU A 53 24.69 11.95 0.01
CA LEU A 53 23.64 12.25 -0.98
C LEU A 53 23.27 11.01 -1.81
N ASN A 54 24.26 10.26 -2.31
CA ASN A 54 24.01 9.04 -3.07
C ASN A 54 23.28 7.96 -2.24
N GLN A 55 23.62 7.84 -0.96
CA GLN A 55 22.93 6.92 -0.05
C GLN A 55 21.46 7.30 0.16
N VAL A 56 21.17 8.60 0.27
CA VAL A 56 19.80 9.10 0.36
C VAL A 56 19.03 8.87 -0.94
N ASP A 57 19.67 9.08 -2.09
CA ASP A 57 19.06 8.84 -3.39
C ASP A 57 18.74 7.34 -3.61
N GLU A 58 19.64 6.44 -3.20
CA GLU A 58 19.39 5.00 -3.25
C GLU A 58 18.25 4.59 -2.32
N ALA A 59 18.21 5.13 -1.10
CA ALA A 59 17.12 4.86 -0.15
C ALA A 59 15.77 5.40 -0.65
N LEU A 60 15.75 6.57 -1.30
CA LEU A 60 14.55 7.12 -1.94
C LEU A 60 14.04 6.20 -3.03
N PHE A 61 14.92 5.72 -3.91
CA PHE A 61 14.57 4.78 -4.97
C PHE A 61 13.93 3.51 -4.40
N GLN A 62 14.54 2.90 -3.38
CA GLN A 62 14.00 1.70 -2.73
C GLN A 62 12.63 1.95 -2.09
N ILE A 63 12.44 3.10 -1.44
CA ILE A 63 11.14 3.44 -0.82
C ILE A 63 10.06 3.69 -1.89
N GLU A 64 10.41 4.27 -3.03
CA GLU A 64 9.48 4.43 -4.15
C GLU A 64 9.03 3.08 -4.71
N GLU A 65 9.94 2.11 -4.88
CA GLU A 65 9.59 0.74 -5.26
C GLU A 65 8.67 0.08 -4.23
N MET A 66 8.94 0.24 -2.93
CA MET A 66 8.07 -0.29 -1.86
C MET A 66 6.68 0.35 -1.85
N ILE A 67 6.58 1.66 -2.13
CA ILE A 67 5.30 2.37 -2.25
C ILE A 67 4.51 1.81 -3.44
N GLU A 68 5.15 1.64 -4.59
CA GLU A 68 4.51 1.11 -5.80
C GLU A 68 3.99 -0.31 -5.56
N ALA A 69 4.83 -1.20 -5.03
CA ALA A 69 4.44 -2.56 -4.70
C ALA A 69 3.24 -2.61 -3.75
N ALA A 70 3.25 -1.79 -2.68
CA ALA A 70 2.13 -1.72 -1.75
C ALA A 70 0.84 -1.20 -2.41
N CYS A 71 0.93 -0.24 -3.34
CA CYS A 71 -0.24 0.25 -4.08
C CYS A 71 -0.82 -0.84 -4.99
N ILE A 72 0.02 -1.62 -5.66
CA ILE A 72 -0.41 -2.75 -6.50
C ILE A 72 -1.14 -3.78 -5.63
N THR A 73 -0.56 -4.20 -4.51
CA THR A 73 -1.19 -5.17 -3.60
C THR A 73 -2.54 -4.69 -3.07
N ILE A 74 -2.64 -3.41 -2.67
CA ILE A 74 -3.91 -2.84 -2.20
C ILE A 74 -4.96 -2.87 -3.32
N ASN A 75 -4.58 -2.49 -4.55
CA ASN A 75 -5.50 -2.48 -5.68
C ASN A 75 -6.00 -3.89 -6.03
N GLU A 76 -5.11 -4.89 -6.07
CA GLU A 76 -5.48 -6.29 -6.30
C GLU A 76 -6.46 -6.81 -5.23
N GLN A 77 -6.23 -6.43 -3.96
CA GLN A 77 -7.11 -6.78 -2.85
C GLN A 77 -8.48 -6.09 -2.98
N GLU A 78 -8.52 -4.79 -3.30
CA GLU A 78 -9.78 -4.07 -3.53
C GLU A 78 -10.57 -4.67 -4.70
N GLU A 79 -9.91 -5.08 -5.78
CA GLU A 79 -10.52 -5.79 -6.90
C GLU A 79 -11.09 -7.14 -6.48
N GLU A 80 -10.40 -7.89 -5.62
CA GLU A 80 -10.89 -9.15 -5.06
C GLU A 80 -12.17 -8.94 -4.23
N VAL A 81 -12.20 -7.90 -3.39
CA VAL A 81 -13.40 -7.47 -2.64
C VAL A 81 -14.54 -7.15 -3.60
N HIS A 82 -14.29 -6.33 -4.62
CA HIS A 82 -15.31 -5.99 -5.60
C HIS A 82 -15.85 -7.21 -6.34
N ARG A 83 -14.98 -8.13 -6.76
CA ARG A 83 -15.35 -9.39 -7.40
C ARG A 83 -16.24 -10.22 -6.48
N MET A 84 -15.85 -10.42 -5.23
CA MET A 84 -16.64 -11.24 -4.31
C MET A 84 -18.02 -10.63 -4.03
N TYR A 85 -18.10 -9.31 -3.84
CA TYR A 85 -19.38 -8.60 -3.70
C TYR A 85 -20.25 -8.74 -4.95
N SER A 86 -19.67 -8.68 -6.15
CA SER A 86 -20.41 -8.83 -7.40
C SER A 86 -21.00 -10.24 -7.55
N GLU A 87 -20.21 -11.28 -7.25
CA GLU A 87 -20.65 -12.68 -7.30
C GLU A 87 -21.74 -12.95 -6.26
N TRP A 88 -21.57 -12.43 -5.05
CA TRP A 88 -22.57 -12.55 -3.99
C TRP A 88 -23.90 -11.89 -4.37
N ASN A 89 -23.86 -10.66 -4.91
CA ASN A 89 -25.06 -9.95 -5.37
C ASN A 89 -25.77 -10.68 -6.51
N VAL A 90 -25.06 -11.27 -7.48
CA VAL A 90 -25.67 -12.06 -8.56
C VAL A 90 -26.40 -13.29 -8.01
N VAL A 91 -25.79 -13.99 -7.04
CA VAL A 91 -26.40 -15.17 -6.40
C VAL A 91 -27.66 -14.80 -5.60
N HIS A 92 -27.70 -13.64 -4.96
CA HIS A 92 -28.83 -13.21 -4.14
C HIS A 92 -29.91 -12.42 -4.91
N SER A 93 -29.59 -11.86 -6.08
CA SER A 93 -30.56 -11.15 -6.95
C SER A 93 -31.32 -12.08 -7.91
N CYS A 94 -30.81 -13.29 -8.20
CA CYS A 94 -31.53 -14.31 -8.96
C CYS A 94 -32.49 -15.18 -8.11
N GLY A 95 -32.69 -14.86 -6.83
CA GLY A 95 -33.50 -15.63 -5.88
C GLY A 95 -34.82 -14.98 -5.44
N VAL A 96 -35.28 -13.91 -6.12
CA VAL A 96 -36.59 -13.27 -5.89
C VAL A 96 -37.47 -13.42 -7.12
#